data_AF-A0A4V1BXA8-F1
#
_entry.id   AF-A0A4V1BXA8-F1
#
_cell.length_a   1.000
_cell.length_b   1.000
_cell.length_c   1.000
_cell.angle_alpha   90.00
_cell.angle_beta   90.00
_cell.angle_gamma   90.00
#
_symmetry.space_group_name_H-M   'P 1'
#
loop_
_entity.id
_entity.type
_entity.pdbx_description
1 polymer ?
#
loop_
_entity_poly.entity_id
_entity_poly.type
_entity_poly.pdbx_seq_one_letter_code
_entity_poly.pdbx_strand_id
1 'polypeptide(L)'
;MTLLPGLGHIRDKKHWRRYLRAQYGRYWKVHFAKKTKGAWHSVKYLGRYLKRPPVSASKLRHYRGGAVVHHYHDHRTGQHRQQTLPQEEMIRRYISHIPARHFKMVRYSGFLSNRKRGKLLPKVYKALEMTARKKPENPGFSVLMKGFLRTDPYKCILCGDRLLFTGAQMGKKATELLSERLHNLEKKRWLRS
;
A
#
# COMPACT_ATOMS: atom_id res chain seq x y z
N MET A 1 -0.21 -26.63 9.40
CA MET A 1 0.75 -25.73 8.72
C MET A 1 1.58 -26.56 7.76
N THR A 2 1.20 -26.63 6.49
CA THR A 2 2.00 -27.32 5.47
C THR A 2 3.28 -26.51 5.20
N LEU A 3 4.42 -27.09 5.56
CA LEU A 3 5.75 -26.57 5.22
C LEU A 3 5.86 -26.41 3.70
N LEU A 4 6.60 -25.38 3.27
CA LEU A 4 6.91 -25.15 1.85
C LEU A 4 7.47 -26.45 1.21
N PRO A 5 7.12 -26.76 -0.06
CA PRO A 5 7.62 -27.94 -0.75
C PRO A 5 9.15 -28.03 -0.65
N GLY A 6 9.68 -29.18 -0.22
CA GLY A 6 11.13 -29.42 -0.09
C GLY A 6 11.73 -29.23 1.32
N LEU A 7 10.97 -28.75 2.31
CA LEU A 7 11.45 -28.55 3.69
C LEU A 7 10.94 -29.58 4.71
N GLY A 8 10.40 -30.72 4.25
CA GLY A 8 9.80 -31.75 5.12
C GLY A 8 10.77 -32.42 6.12
N HIS A 9 12.09 -32.23 5.95
CA HIS A 9 13.13 -32.70 6.86
C HIS A 9 13.32 -31.78 8.09
N ILE A 10 12.69 -30.60 8.11
CA ILE A 10 12.76 -29.65 9.22
C ILE A 10 11.52 -29.82 10.09
N ARG A 11 11.62 -30.67 11.10
CA ARG A 11 10.48 -31.05 11.96
C ARG A 11 10.50 -30.39 13.35
N ASP A 12 11.66 -29.93 13.81
CA ASP A 12 11.82 -29.33 15.13
C ASP A 12 12.79 -28.13 15.14
N LYS A 13 12.90 -27.47 16.30
CA LYS A 13 13.79 -26.31 16.52
C LYS A 13 15.28 -26.66 16.35
N LYS A 14 15.67 -27.94 16.51
CA LYS A 14 17.07 -28.39 16.39
C LYS A 14 17.44 -28.54 14.92
N HIS A 15 16.59 -29.18 14.12
CA HIS A 15 16.67 -29.26 12.67
C HIS A 15 16.67 -27.87 12.04
N TRP A 16 15.82 -26.95 12.51
CA TRP A 16 15.82 -25.56 12.04
C TRP A 16 17.12 -24.83 12.31
N ARG A 17 17.65 -24.92 13.53
CA ARG A 17 18.95 -24.32 13.89
C ARG A 17 20.11 -24.92 13.08
N ARG A 18 20.10 -26.22 12.83
CA ARG A 18 21.09 -26.90 11.98
C ARG A 18 21.04 -26.40 10.55
N TYR A 19 19.83 -26.30 9.97
CA TYR A 19 19.62 -25.76 8.64
C TYR A 19 20.14 -24.32 8.52
N LEU A 20 19.75 -23.44 9.44
CA LEU A 20 20.22 -22.05 9.45
C LEU A 20 21.74 -21.95 9.55
N ARG A 21 22.36 -22.73 10.45
CA ARG A 21 23.82 -22.72 10.62
C ARG A 21 24.55 -23.15 9.34
N ALA A 22 24.01 -24.13 8.62
CA ALA A 22 24.53 -24.54 7.31
C ALA A 22 24.34 -23.44 6.24
N GLN A 23 23.21 -22.73 6.22
CA GLN A 23 23.01 -21.61 5.27
C GLN A 23 23.90 -20.40 5.60
N TYR A 24 24.11 -20.08 6.87
CA TYR A 24 25.00 -18.99 7.29
C TYR A 24 26.48 -19.31 7.03
N GLY A 25 26.88 -20.58 7.10
CA GLY A 25 28.24 -21.02 6.81
C GLY A 25 28.57 -21.15 5.32
N ARG A 26 27.59 -20.99 4.42
CA ARG A 26 27.84 -20.98 2.97
C ARG A 26 28.54 -19.71 2.56
N TYR A 27 29.59 -19.83 1.75
CA TYR A 27 30.18 -18.69 1.06
C TYR A 27 29.15 -18.13 0.06
N TRP A 28 28.69 -16.92 0.32
CA TRP A 28 27.77 -16.22 -0.56
C TRP A 28 28.56 -15.74 -1.77
N LYS A 29 28.30 -16.33 -2.95
CA LYS A 29 28.74 -15.75 -4.22
C LYS A 29 27.86 -14.53 -4.52
N VAL A 30 28.21 -13.39 -3.94
CA VAL A 30 27.52 -12.13 -4.24
C VAL A 30 28.05 -11.61 -5.57
N HIS A 31 27.28 -11.84 -6.63
CA HIS A 31 27.56 -11.24 -7.93
C HIS A 31 27.23 -9.74 -7.87
N PHE A 32 28.25 -8.91 -7.69
CA PHE A 32 28.13 -7.48 -7.93
C PHE A 32 28.16 -7.24 -9.42
N ALA A 33 26.99 -6.98 -10.01
CA ALA A 33 26.92 -6.52 -11.38
C ALA A 33 27.73 -5.22 -11.55
N LYS A 34 28.32 -5.01 -12.73
CA LYS A 34 29.07 -3.79 -13.05
C LYS A 34 28.23 -2.55 -12.68
N LYS A 35 28.90 -1.52 -12.15
CA LYS A 35 28.25 -0.25 -11.79
C LYS A 35 27.39 0.24 -12.95
N THR A 36 26.09 0.36 -12.72
CA THR A 36 25.17 0.95 -13.70
C THR A 36 25.58 2.39 -13.99
N LYS A 37 25.67 2.78 -15.27
CA LYS A 37 26.07 4.13 -15.71
C LYS A 37 25.17 5.26 -15.17
N GLY A 38 24.00 4.95 -14.60
CA GLY A 38 23.08 5.92 -14.00
C GLY A 38 22.67 5.57 -12.57
N ALA A 39 23.42 6.06 -11.58
CA ALA A 39 23.08 5.90 -10.15
C ALA A 39 21.65 6.39 -9.83
N TRP A 40 21.23 7.48 -10.49
CA TRP A 40 19.89 8.02 -10.39
C TRP A 40 18.79 7.02 -10.79
N HIS A 41 19.04 6.18 -11.79
CA HIS A 41 18.08 5.18 -12.24
C HIS A 41 17.89 4.09 -11.18
N SER A 42 18.99 3.64 -10.57
CA SER A 42 19.00 2.67 -9.48
C SER A 42 18.33 3.23 -8.21
N VAL A 43 18.59 4.50 -7.86
CA VAL A 43 17.92 5.18 -6.74
C VAL A 43 16.43 5.33 -7.01
N LYS A 44 16.03 5.74 -8.23
CA LYS A 44 14.62 5.85 -8.63
C LYS A 44 13.92 4.49 -8.67
N TYR A 45 14.64 3.42 -8.99
CA TYR A 45 14.15 2.05 -8.92
C TYR A 45 13.90 1.63 -7.47
N LEU A 46 14.92 1.72 -6.61
CA LEU A 46 14.83 1.38 -5.19
C LEU A 46 13.74 2.20 -4.47
N GLY A 47 13.68 3.51 -4.72
CA GLY A 47 12.67 4.39 -4.14
C GLY A 47 11.23 4.00 -4.52
N ARG A 48 11.01 3.45 -5.72
CA ARG A 48 9.69 2.92 -6.12
C ARG A 48 9.33 1.68 -5.32
N TYR A 49 10.27 0.77 -5.09
CA TYR A 49 10.05 -0.46 -4.31
C TYR A 49 9.83 -0.19 -2.82
N LEU A 50 10.51 0.81 -2.25
CA LEU A 50 10.31 1.19 -0.84
C LEU A 50 8.96 1.87 -0.58
N LYS A 51 8.39 2.54 -1.58
CA LYS A 51 7.16 3.35 -1.42
C LYS A 51 5.88 2.61 -1.84
N ARG A 52 5.97 1.73 -2.83
CA ARG A 52 4.79 1.08 -3.45
C ARG A 52 4.55 -0.30 -2.84
N PRO A 53 3.30 -0.77 -2.82
CA PRO A 53 3.04 -2.16 -2.47
C PRO A 53 3.78 -3.11 -3.44
N PRO A 54 4.12 -4.33 -2.98
CA PRO A 54 4.89 -5.31 -3.76
C PRO A 54 4.23 -5.65 -5.10
N VAL A 55 2.91 -5.60 -5.15
CA VAL A 55 2.11 -5.79 -6.36
C VAL A 55 1.20 -4.57 -6.52
N SER A 56 1.22 -3.98 -7.71
CA SER A 56 0.30 -2.90 -8.09
C SER A 56 -1.09 -3.47 -8.32
N ALA A 57 -2.13 -2.74 -7.91
CA ALA A 57 -3.52 -3.08 -8.21
C ALA A 57 -3.76 -3.21 -9.73
N SER A 58 -3.06 -2.41 -10.55
CA SER A 58 -3.13 -2.50 -12.02
C SER A 58 -2.62 -3.82 -12.61
N LYS A 59 -1.89 -4.62 -11.83
CA LYS A 59 -1.46 -5.96 -12.24
C LYS A 59 -2.52 -7.01 -11.96
N LEU A 60 -3.53 -6.73 -11.14
CA LEU A 60 -4.62 -7.65 -10.86
C LEU A 60 -5.66 -7.52 -11.98
N ARG A 61 -5.80 -8.58 -12.79
CA ARG A 61 -6.73 -8.60 -13.94
C ARG A 61 -8.07 -9.22 -13.57
N HIS A 62 -8.05 -10.29 -12.77
CA HIS A 62 -9.25 -11.01 -12.39
C HIS A 62 -9.14 -11.58 -10.98
N TYR A 63 -10.26 -11.60 -10.27
CA TYR A 63 -10.40 -12.17 -8.94
C TYR A 63 -11.81 -12.78 -8.83
N ARG A 64 -11.93 -14.09 -9.04
CA ARG A 64 -13.21 -14.81 -8.95
C ARG A 64 -12.96 -16.29 -8.69
N GLY A 65 -13.85 -16.93 -7.93
CA GLY A 65 -13.86 -18.40 -7.77
C GLY A 65 -12.60 -18.97 -7.12
N GLY A 66 -11.96 -18.24 -6.20
CA GLY A 66 -10.74 -18.68 -5.52
C GLY A 66 -9.46 -18.56 -6.36
N ALA A 67 -9.55 -18.10 -7.61
CA ALA A 67 -8.41 -17.86 -8.48
C ALA A 67 -8.15 -16.37 -8.72
N VAL A 68 -6.87 -16.02 -8.79
CA VAL A 68 -6.36 -14.66 -8.97
C VAL A 68 -5.49 -14.63 -10.22
N VAL A 69 -5.81 -13.76 -11.17
CA VAL A 69 -5.05 -13.60 -12.41
C VAL A 69 -4.26 -12.31 -12.37
N HIS A 70 -2.94 -12.43 -12.41
CA HIS A 70 -2.00 -11.32 -12.47
C HIS A 70 -1.44 -11.15 -13.88
N HIS A 71 -1.26 -9.91 -14.30
CA HIS A 71 -0.55 -9.54 -15.51
C HIS A 71 0.79 -8.90 -15.15
N TYR A 72 1.88 -9.38 -15.74
CA TYR A 72 3.22 -8.85 -15.49
C TYR A 72 4.06 -8.81 -16.75
N HIS A 73 5.05 -7.92 -16.76
CA HIS A 73 6.05 -7.88 -17.83
C HIS A 73 7.19 -8.84 -17.46
N ASP A 74 7.42 -9.85 -18.27
CA ASP A 74 8.53 -10.77 -18.12
C ASP A 74 9.80 -10.11 -18.67
N HIS A 75 10.72 -9.76 -17.78
CA HIS A 75 11.98 -9.10 -18.15
C HIS A 75 12.96 -10.01 -18.89
N ARG A 76 12.77 -11.33 -18.91
CA ARG A 76 13.62 -12.25 -19.67
C ARG A 76 13.20 -12.33 -21.13
N THR A 77 11.89 -12.37 -21.37
CA THR A 77 11.31 -12.51 -22.71
C THR A 77 10.88 -11.18 -23.32
N GLY A 78 10.83 -10.10 -22.53
CA GLY A 78 10.36 -8.79 -22.96
C GLY A 78 8.85 -8.71 -23.21
N GLN A 79 8.10 -9.75 -22.82
CA GLN A 79 6.70 -9.88 -23.15
C GLN A 79 5.81 -9.79 -21.91
N HIS A 80 4.60 -9.34 -22.16
CA HIS A 80 3.53 -9.29 -21.18
C HIS A 80 2.91 -10.70 -21.01
N ARG A 81 2.94 -11.21 -19.78
CA ARG A 81 2.45 -12.56 -19.43
C ARG A 81 1.40 -12.51 -18.34
N GLN A 82 0.58 -13.56 -18.30
CA GLN A 82 -0.43 -13.77 -17.27
C GLN A 82 -0.03 -14.93 -16.37
N GLN A 83 -0.32 -14.77 -15.09
CA GLN A 83 -0.11 -15.79 -14.07
C GLN A 83 -1.40 -15.96 -13.28
N THR A 84 -1.95 -17.18 -13.33
CA THR A 84 -3.08 -17.57 -12.49
C THR A 84 -2.55 -18.23 -11.23
N LEU A 85 -3.06 -17.80 -10.07
CA LEU A 85 -2.65 -18.26 -8.75
C LEU A 85 -3.90 -18.58 -7.93
N PRO A 86 -3.86 -19.59 -7.05
CA PRO A 86 -4.85 -19.72 -5.99
C PRO A 86 -4.84 -18.50 -5.06
N GLN A 87 -5.98 -18.19 -4.47
CA GLN A 87 -6.12 -17.09 -3.52
C GLN A 87 -5.20 -17.24 -2.30
N GLU A 88 -5.06 -18.45 -1.74
CA GLU A 88 -4.18 -18.64 -0.57
C GLU A 88 -2.71 -18.36 -0.92
N GLU A 89 -2.27 -18.79 -2.10
CA GLU A 89 -0.91 -18.54 -2.58
C GLU A 89 -0.66 -17.06 -2.80
N MET A 90 -1.65 -16.33 -3.33
CA MET A 90 -1.58 -14.87 -3.40
C MET A 90 -1.38 -14.28 -2.00
N ILE A 91 -2.26 -14.59 -1.04
CA ILE A 91 -2.19 -14.06 0.33
C ILE A 91 -0.83 -14.36 0.98
N ARG A 92 -0.31 -15.59 0.84
CA ARG A 92 1.01 -15.97 1.37
C ARG A 92 2.12 -15.08 0.82
N ARG A 93 2.13 -14.80 -0.48
CA ARG A 93 3.10 -13.88 -1.10
C ARG A 93 2.97 -12.47 -0.55
N TYR A 94 1.76 -11.95 -0.37
CA TYR A 94 1.56 -10.62 0.22
C TYR A 94 2.05 -10.54 1.68
N ILE A 95 1.77 -11.57 2.49
CA ILE A 95 2.21 -11.62 3.89
C ILE A 95 3.73 -11.55 4.01
N SER A 96 4.49 -12.17 3.10
CA SER A 96 5.96 -12.07 3.12
C SER A 96 6.51 -10.65 2.96
N HIS A 97 5.70 -9.71 2.47
CA HIS A 97 6.06 -8.30 2.33
C HIS A 97 5.59 -7.44 3.49
N ILE A 98 4.81 -7.99 4.43
CA ILE A 98 4.41 -7.27 5.63
C ILE A 98 5.62 -7.22 6.56
N PRO A 99 6.12 -6.02 6.90
CA PRO A 99 7.28 -5.91 7.77
C PRO A 99 6.93 -6.42 9.17
N ALA A 100 7.95 -6.93 9.88
CA ALA A 100 7.77 -7.42 11.24
C ALA A 100 7.17 -6.37 12.18
N ARG A 101 6.51 -6.83 13.24
CA ARG A 101 5.95 -5.95 14.27
C ARG A 101 7.04 -5.01 14.79
N HIS A 102 6.72 -3.73 14.89
CA HIS A 102 7.62 -2.63 15.27
C HIS A 102 8.71 -2.23 14.26
N PHE A 103 8.85 -2.91 13.12
CA PHE A 103 9.74 -2.44 12.06
C PHE A 103 9.28 -1.08 11.52
N LYS A 104 10.13 -0.05 11.68
CA LYS A 104 9.83 1.30 11.20
C LYS A 104 10.26 1.40 9.74
N MET A 105 9.27 1.48 8.84
CA MET A 105 9.54 1.80 7.43
C MET A 105 10.30 3.13 7.31
N VAL A 106 11.10 3.29 6.26
CA VAL A 106 11.91 4.49 5.97
C VAL A 106 11.09 5.79 6.06
N ARG A 107 9.83 5.77 5.64
CA ARG A 107 8.92 6.92 5.73
C ARG A 107 8.64 7.40 7.16
N TYR A 108 8.85 6.54 8.15
CA TYR A 108 8.55 6.80 9.56
C TYR A 108 9.79 6.87 10.45
N SER A 109 10.99 6.79 9.89
CA SER A 109 12.26 6.84 10.63
C SER A 109 13.02 8.16 10.39
N GLY A 110 13.96 8.47 11.30
CA GLY A 110 14.86 9.61 11.18
C GLY A 110 14.16 10.95 10.92
N PHE A 111 14.67 11.70 9.94
CA PHE A 111 14.12 12.99 9.52
C PHE A 111 12.78 12.89 8.77
N LEU A 112 12.35 11.68 8.36
CA LEU A 112 11.05 11.46 7.71
C LEU A 112 9.93 11.15 8.72
N SER A 113 10.26 10.83 9.98
CA SER A 113 9.28 10.58 11.03
C SER A 113 8.27 11.72 11.19
N ASN A 114 6.98 11.40 11.37
CA ASN A 114 5.89 12.41 11.38
C ASN A 114 6.15 13.57 12.35
N ARG A 115 6.67 13.29 13.55
CA ARG A 115 6.97 14.31 14.57
C ARG A 115 8.12 15.25 14.19
N LYS A 116 9.15 14.75 13.50
CA LYS A 116 10.37 15.53 13.19
C LYS A 116 10.37 16.09 11.76
N ARG A 117 9.57 15.52 10.86
CA ARG A 117 9.57 15.82 9.43
C ARG A 117 9.38 17.30 9.11
N GLY A 118 8.47 17.98 9.79
CA GLY A 118 8.24 19.42 9.56
C GLY A 118 9.47 20.27 9.83
N LYS A 119 10.29 19.92 10.83
CA LYS A 119 11.49 20.67 11.23
C LYS A 119 12.76 20.23 10.49
N LEU A 120 12.92 18.93 10.25
CA LEU A 120 14.17 18.37 9.71
C LEU A 120 14.18 18.29 8.18
N LEU A 121 13.05 18.04 7.53
CA LEU A 121 13.01 17.89 6.08
C LEU A 121 13.42 19.17 5.32
N PRO A 122 13.03 20.40 5.75
CA PRO A 122 13.53 21.62 5.12
C PRO A 122 15.05 21.78 5.20
N LYS A 123 15.67 21.37 6.32
CA LYS A 123 17.14 21.39 6.49
C LYS A 123 17.83 20.46 5.49
N VAL A 124 17.26 19.28 5.27
CA VAL A 124 17.76 18.31 4.27
C VAL A 124 17.63 18.89 2.86
N TYR A 125 16.51 19.54 2.53
CA TYR A 125 16.37 20.20 1.22
C TYR A 125 17.37 21.33 1.02
N LYS A 126 17.61 22.16 2.04
CA LYS A 126 18.65 23.21 1.99
C LYS A 126 20.05 22.61 1.78
N ALA A 127 20.40 21.57 2.54
CA ALA A 127 21.71 20.93 2.44
C ALA A 127 21.96 20.22 1.10
N LEU A 128 20.89 19.77 0.43
CA LEU A 128 20.95 19.13 -0.88
C LEU A 128 20.70 20.11 -2.04
N GLU A 129 20.58 21.41 -1.77
CA GLU A 129 20.25 22.45 -2.75
C GLU A 129 18.99 22.13 -3.56
N MET A 130 18.03 21.44 -2.92
CA MET A 130 16.78 21.03 -3.55
C MET A 130 15.68 22.07 -3.29
N THR A 131 14.96 22.43 -4.35
CA THR A 131 13.71 23.20 -4.21
C THR A 131 12.68 22.34 -3.47
N ALA A 132 12.13 22.87 -2.37
CA ALA A 132 11.05 22.21 -1.67
C ALA A 132 9.85 22.05 -2.62
N ARG A 133 9.32 20.83 -2.73
CA ARG A 133 8.11 20.59 -3.52
C ARG A 133 6.94 21.33 -2.88
N LYS A 134 6.27 22.20 -3.65
CA LYS A 134 4.98 22.75 -3.25
C LYS A 134 4.03 21.59 -2.94
N LYS A 135 3.41 21.64 -1.76
CA LYS A 135 2.36 20.71 -1.41
C LYS A 135 1.19 20.98 -2.38
N PRO A 136 0.67 19.97 -3.10
CA PRO A 136 -0.51 20.20 -3.92
C PRO A 136 -1.65 20.65 -3.01
N GLU A 137 -2.42 21.62 -3.47
CA GLU A 137 -3.65 22.01 -2.80
C GLU A 137 -4.59 20.81 -2.80
N ASN A 138 -5.20 20.57 -1.64
CA ASN A 138 -6.21 19.53 -1.57
C ASN A 138 -7.42 20.03 -2.37
N PRO A 139 -7.95 19.25 -3.32
CA PRO A 139 -9.15 19.64 -4.03
C PRO A 139 -10.29 19.88 -3.04
N GLY A 140 -11.02 20.98 -3.25
CA GLY A 140 -12.19 21.32 -2.43
C GLY A 140 -13.31 20.29 -2.57
N PHE A 141 -14.28 20.35 -1.65
CA PHE A 141 -15.43 19.45 -1.61
C PHE A 141 -16.17 19.33 -2.95
N SER A 142 -16.40 20.45 -3.64
CA SER A 142 -17.10 20.47 -4.93
C SER A 142 -16.35 19.76 -6.05
N VAL A 143 -15.03 19.96 -6.12
CA VAL A 143 -14.16 19.29 -7.10
C VAL A 143 -14.17 17.78 -6.85
N LEU A 144 -14.11 17.38 -5.58
CA LEU A 144 -14.19 15.96 -5.19
C LEU A 144 -15.55 15.36 -5.56
N MET A 145 -16.66 16.04 -5.24
CA MET A 145 -18.01 15.55 -5.56
C MET A 145 -18.21 15.35 -7.06
N LYS A 146 -17.78 16.34 -7.85
CA LYS A 146 -17.87 16.28 -9.30
C LYS A 146 -16.99 15.17 -9.88
N GLY A 147 -15.78 14.98 -9.35
CA GLY A 147 -14.88 13.92 -9.81
C GLY A 147 -15.36 12.50 -9.48
N PHE A 148 -15.85 12.28 -8.26
CA PHE A 148 -16.22 10.95 -7.77
C PHE A 148 -17.65 10.54 -8.12
N LEU A 149 -18.62 11.44 -7.90
CA LEU A 149 -20.04 11.14 -8.10
C LEU A 149 -20.60 11.75 -9.39
N ARG A 150 -19.76 12.44 -10.18
CA ARG A 150 -20.20 13.18 -11.39
C ARG A 150 -21.32 14.18 -11.13
N THR A 151 -21.46 14.60 -9.87
CA THR A 151 -22.51 15.51 -9.39
C THR A 151 -21.87 16.79 -8.93
N ASP A 152 -22.31 17.93 -9.48
CA ASP A 152 -21.86 19.24 -9.05
C ASP A 152 -22.76 19.72 -7.90
N PRO A 153 -22.25 19.84 -6.65
CA PRO A 153 -23.09 20.22 -5.52
C PRO A 153 -23.61 21.66 -5.60
N TYR A 154 -23.07 22.47 -6.52
CA TYR A 154 -23.54 23.83 -6.77
C TYR A 154 -24.40 23.95 -8.02
N LYS A 155 -24.87 22.83 -8.58
CA LYS A 155 -25.84 22.83 -9.68
C LYS A 155 -27.17 22.28 -9.18
N CYS A 156 -28.25 23.02 -9.40
CA CYS A 156 -29.59 22.56 -9.08
C CYS A 156 -29.94 21.33 -9.92
N ILE A 157 -30.41 20.25 -9.28
CA ILE A 157 -30.81 19.01 -9.96
C ILE A 157 -32.13 19.16 -10.75
N LEU A 158 -32.92 20.19 -10.44
CA LEU A 158 -34.23 20.42 -11.06
C LEU A 158 -34.13 21.36 -12.26
N CYS A 159 -33.58 22.57 -12.07
CA CYS A 159 -33.50 23.60 -13.13
C CYS A 159 -32.12 23.73 -13.77
N GLY A 160 -31.06 23.18 -13.16
CA GLY A 160 -29.69 23.31 -13.67
C GLY A 160 -28.98 24.62 -13.34
N ASP A 161 -29.64 25.56 -12.65
CA ASP A 161 -29.05 26.83 -12.22
C ASP A 161 -27.97 26.65 -11.14
N ARG A 162 -27.14 27.68 -11.00
CA ARG A 162 -26.03 27.68 -10.04
C ARG A 162 -26.52 28.04 -8.64
N LEU A 163 -26.35 27.11 -7.71
CA LEU A 163 -26.66 27.31 -6.30
C LEU A 163 -25.56 28.13 -5.61
N LEU A 164 -25.97 29.05 -4.74
CA LEU A 164 -25.05 29.81 -3.89
C LEU A 164 -24.79 29.03 -2.59
N PHE A 165 -23.51 28.92 -2.23
CA PHE A 165 -23.13 28.33 -0.95
C PHE A 165 -23.42 29.32 0.17
N THR A 166 -24.40 29.01 1.03
CA THR A 166 -24.78 29.84 2.17
C THR A 166 -24.02 29.49 3.45
N GLY A 167 -23.61 28.23 3.60
CA GLY A 167 -22.84 27.78 4.76
C GLY A 167 -22.72 26.27 4.84
N ALA A 168 -21.88 25.79 5.76
CA ALA A 168 -21.76 24.37 6.08
C ALA A 168 -21.98 24.19 7.58
N GLN A 169 -22.82 23.22 7.94
CA GLN A 169 -22.99 22.79 9.32
C GLN A 169 -22.16 21.53 9.55
N MET A 170 -21.52 21.45 10.72
CA MET A 170 -20.73 20.28 11.07
C MET A 170 -21.68 19.13 11.41
N GLY A 171 -21.63 18.06 10.61
CA GLY A 171 -22.38 16.84 10.90
C GLY A 171 -21.84 16.10 12.12
N LYS A 172 -22.62 15.14 12.63
CA LYS A 172 -22.18 14.21 13.68
C LYS A 172 -20.87 13.52 13.28
N LYS A 173 -20.00 13.27 14.26
CA LYS A 173 -18.71 12.61 13.98
C LYS A 173 -18.97 11.19 13.46
N ALA A 174 -18.08 10.68 12.60
CA ALA A 174 -18.21 9.33 12.06
C ALA A 174 -18.35 8.25 13.15
N THR A 175 -17.68 8.44 14.31
CA THR A 175 -17.81 7.56 15.48
C THR A 175 -19.23 7.52 16.04
N GLU A 176 -19.89 8.67 16.06
CA GLU A 176 -21.24 8.86 16.59
C GLU A 176 -22.30 8.27 15.64
N LEU A 177 -22.11 8.48 14.33
CA LEU A 177 -22.93 7.84 13.30
C LEU A 177 -22.79 6.31 13.33
N LEU A 178 -21.58 5.80 13.58
CA LEU A 178 -21.34 4.36 13.71
C LEU A 178 -21.99 3.79 14.98
N SER A 179 -21.88 4.47 16.12
CA SER A 179 -22.56 4.04 17.35
C SER A 179 -24.08 4.05 17.20
N GLU A 180 -24.65 5.08 16.59
CA GLU A 180 -26.09 5.13 16.30
C GLU A 180 -26.52 4.00 15.36
N ARG A 181 -25.72 3.71 14.33
CA ARG A 181 -26.02 2.61 13.41
C ARG A 181 -25.96 1.25 14.11
N LEU A 182 -24.97 1.02 14.96
CA LEU A 182 -24.85 -0.21 15.74
C LEU A 182 -26.02 -0.38 16.70
N HIS A 183 -26.39 0.69 17.42
CA HIS A 183 -27.54 0.68 18.33
C HIS A 183 -28.86 0.40 17.60
N ASN A 184 -29.05 0.99 16.41
CA ASN A 184 -30.22 0.72 15.58
C ASN A 184 -30.26 -0.73 15.04
N LEU A 185 -29.10 -1.33 14.76
CA LEU A 185 -29.00 -2.73 14.34
C LEU A 185 -29.30 -3.69 15.50
N GLU A 186 -28.84 -3.38 16.71
CA GLU A 186 -29.21 -4.11 17.93
C GLU A 186 -30.71 -4.05 18.17
N LYS A 187 -31.31 -2.85 18.17
CA LYS A 187 -32.75 -2.67 18.39
C LYS A 187 -33.59 -3.43 17.35
N LYS A 188 -33.17 -3.45 16.09
CA LYS A 188 -33.83 -4.23 15.02
C LYS A 188 -33.65 -5.75 15.16
N ARG A 189 -32.56 -6.22 15.76
CA ARG A 189 -32.38 -7.65 16.10
C ARG A 189 -33.30 -8.07 17.23
N TRP A 190 -33.45 -7.23 18.26
CA TRP A 190 -34.35 -7.47 19.39
C TRP A 190 -35.83 -7.52 18.98
N LEU A 191 -36.26 -6.69 18.02
CA LEU A 191 -37.64 -6.69 17.51
C LEU A 191 -37.97 -7.86 16.56
N ARG A 192 -37.00 -8.74 16.27
CA ARG A 192 -37.16 -9.92 15.41
C ARG A 192 -37.01 -11.24 16.18
N SER A 193 -36.85 -11.16 17.50
CA SER A 193 -36.84 -12.26 18.47
C SER A 193 -38.19 -12.31 19.17
#